data_AF-A0A0P7ZS68-F1
#
_entry.id   AF-A0A0P7ZS68-F1
#
_cell.length_a   1.000
_cell.length_b   1.000
_cell.length_c   1.000
_cell.angle_alpha   90.00
_cell.angle_beta   90.00
_cell.angle_gamma   90.00
#
_symmetry.space_group_name_H-M   'P 1'
#
loop_
_entity.id
_entity.type
_entity.pdbx_description
1 polymer ?
#
loop_
_entity_poly.entity_id
_entity_poly.type
_entity_poly.pdbx_seq_one_letter_code
_entity_poly.pdbx_strand_id
1 'polypeptide(L)'
;MTTVNLTGVSYQENFNTLGDELPPGWAIYTDATSSSLGTLIDFNSDPKSWNNLAGGFRNVASANSELSEGATVSEQDDVSDRALGIRQTGSFGDPGAAFVLSLTNTEGFQDFQLSLEAQMLSVKNRSTSWTIDYRIGTEGEFLTLGTYNDPQKWGITQLTTESELLDFSDDLNNQSEPVQIRVVALSDSTNSNYRDTVAIDNFTLNYSPVEDTSNTDESAPRVLAIQRPDNTEEITTEETIIYEVRFSEAVNEVDIADFSLTTTGTATANIASVSGESGTVIEVILDGVDGDGTLRLDVPDTATIVNDAGVALTEAFEAGDRYRIEDPTQDNETGDSDSEPDAEPDAEPETDSDSDSDDAEPEPETDSDSDSDDAEPDVEPETDVEPETDSDSDSDDAEPEPETDVEPETDSDSDSDDAEPDVEPETDVEPTLTPPSPRIINQLILGVGTEPETLIGGDGHDTIAAFDYDDVIFAQGGDNLLFGNKGNDRLYSRDGDDTLFGGQDDDLLIGGPGDTVLSGDFGNDTLTGGGGNNLFILRPEGSHDRITDFNPDRDRLGLSHGLTPADLTWTQQGNHSQLYIDGRAIATLENTNANVLNSSQMLPIRYPGLD
;
A
#
# COMPACT_ATOMS: atom_id res chain seq x y z
N MET A 1 -24.34 -20.86 17.48
CA MET A 1 -23.71 -20.15 18.61
C MET A 1 -24.32 -18.77 18.69
N THR A 2 -24.43 -18.22 19.90
CA THR A 2 -24.78 -16.81 20.06
C THR A 2 -23.53 -15.97 19.76
N THR A 3 -23.71 -14.76 19.26
CA THR A 3 -22.64 -13.78 19.04
C THR A 3 -22.85 -12.58 19.96
N VAL A 4 -21.79 -11.80 20.18
CA VAL A 4 -21.82 -10.54 20.91
C VAL A 4 -21.82 -9.38 19.91
N ASN A 5 -22.77 -8.45 20.07
CA ASN A 5 -22.69 -7.13 19.44
C ASN A 5 -21.87 -6.23 20.36
N LEU A 6 -20.78 -5.66 19.85
CA LEU A 6 -19.96 -4.74 20.61
C LEU A 6 -20.71 -3.42 20.85
N THR A 7 -20.50 -2.85 22.03
CA THR A 7 -21.01 -1.52 22.40
C THR A 7 -20.01 -0.84 23.33
N GLY A 8 -19.98 0.49 23.38
CA GLY A 8 -19.07 1.22 24.26
C GLY A 8 -17.62 1.15 23.78
N VAL A 9 -16.68 0.94 24.71
CA VAL A 9 -15.22 0.95 24.46
C VAL A 9 -14.49 -0.30 24.99
N SER A 10 -15.25 -1.25 25.54
CA SER A 10 -14.70 -2.54 25.94
C SER A 10 -15.81 -3.59 26.11
N TYR A 11 -15.45 -4.84 25.86
CA TYR A 11 -16.19 -6.02 26.25
C TYR A 11 -15.44 -6.71 27.40
N GLN A 12 -16.15 -7.04 28.48
CA GLN A 12 -15.57 -7.67 29.66
C GLN A 12 -16.39 -8.90 30.03
N GLU A 13 -15.70 -10.02 30.23
CA GLU A 13 -16.26 -11.23 30.80
C GLU A 13 -15.35 -11.74 31.93
N ASN A 14 -15.88 -11.68 33.16
CA ASN A 14 -15.15 -12.04 34.37
C ASN A 14 -15.52 -13.42 34.91
N PHE A 15 -16.41 -14.15 34.24
CA PHE A 15 -16.79 -15.53 34.55
C PHE A 15 -17.31 -15.81 35.99
N ASN A 16 -17.44 -14.79 36.83
CA ASN A 16 -17.87 -14.87 38.23
C ASN A 16 -19.26 -15.49 38.40
N THR A 17 -20.11 -15.35 37.37
CA THR A 17 -21.51 -15.76 37.41
C THR A 17 -21.81 -17.02 36.59
N LEU A 18 -20.78 -17.78 36.17
CA LEU A 18 -20.95 -19.04 35.43
C LEU A 18 -21.92 -19.97 36.15
N GLY A 19 -23.15 -20.05 35.66
CA GLY A 19 -24.22 -20.87 36.23
C GLY A 19 -24.28 -22.23 35.53
N ASP A 20 -25.44 -22.53 34.97
CA ASP A 20 -25.67 -23.73 34.15
C ASP A 20 -25.34 -23.51 32.65
N GLU A 21 -25.02 -22.28 32.25
CA GLU A 21 -24.78 -21.90 30.85
C GLU A 21 -23.58 -20.94 30.73
N LEU A 22 -22.97 -20.91 29.53
CA LEU A 22 -21.92 -19.96 29.19
C LEU A 22 -22.50 -18.56 28.89
N PRO A 23 -21.70 -17.49 29.07
CA PRO A 23 -22.12 -16.15 28.67
C PRO A 23 -22.39 -16.05 27.16
N PRO A 24 -23.21 -15.08 26.70
CA PRO A 24 -23.44 -14.87 25.27
C PRO A 24 -22.12 -14.69 24.50
N GLY A 25 -22.01 -15.28 23.32
CA GLY A 25 -20.79 -15.24 22.50
C GLY A 25 -19.79 -16.36 22.79
N TRP A 26 -19.86 -17.01 23.95
CA TRP A 26 -18.87 -18.00 24.36
C TRP A 26 -19.24 -19.42 23.92
N ALA A 27 -18.23 -20.12 23.42
CA ALA A 27 -18.28 -21.54 23.10
C ALA A 27 -16.98 -22.23 23.52
N ILE A 28 -17.07 -23.54 23.75
CA ILE A 28 -15.96 -24.35 24.21
C ILE A 28 -15.81 -25.58 23.32
N TYR A 29 -14.57 -25.94 23.03
CA TYR A 29 -14.25 -27.02 22.11
C TYR A 29 -13.18 -27.93 22.68
N THR A 30 -13.32 -29.23 22.44
CA THR A 30 -12.28 -30.22 22.67
C THR A 30 -11.56 -30.57 21.38
N ASP A 31 -10.38 -31.16 21.50
CA ASP A 31 -9.61 -31.67 20.36
C ASP A 31 -9.18 -30.53 19.41
N ALA A 32 -9.09 -29.30 19.94
CA ALA A 32 -8.64 -28.13 19.21
C ALA A 32 -7.16 -28.25 18.87
N THR A 33 -6.76 -27.73 17.71
CA THR A 33 -5.38 -27.69 17.22
C THR A 33 -5.01 -26.26 16.83
N SER A 34 -3.76 -26.03 16.44
CA SER A 34 -3.32 -24.75 15.88
C SER A 34 -4.16 -24.30 14.67
N SER A 35 -4.76 -25.21 13.91
CA SER A 35 -5.54 -24.86 12.70
C SER A 35 -7.04 -25.21 12.77
N SER A 36 -7.51 -25.88 13.83
CA SER A 36 -8.92 -26.31 13.93
C SER A 36 -9.53 -25.96 15.29
N LEU A 37 -10.80 -25.52 15.27
CA LEU A 37 -11.62 -25.32 16.47
C LEU A 37 -11.80 -26.62 17.27
N GLY A 38 -11.73 -27.78 16.61
CA GLY A 38 -12.03 -29.06 17.24
C GLY A 38 -13.55 -29.34 17.32
N THR A 39 -13.95 -30.11 18.33
CA THR A 39 -15.32 -30.57 18.54
C THR A 39 -16.04 -29.66 19.54
N LEU A 40 -17.16 -29.06 19.13
CA LEU A 40 -18.01 -28.27 20.03
C LEU A 40 -18.61 -29.16 21.13
N ILE A 41 -18.55 -28.70 22.38
CA ILE A 41 -19.06 -29.43 23.55
C ILE A 41 -19.99 -28.53 24.39
N ASP A 42 -20.98 -29.13 25.04
CA ASP A 42 -21.85 -28.44 25.99
C ASP A 42 -21.13 -28.14 27.31
N PHE A 43 -21.40 -26.97 27.88
CA PHE A 43 -20.85 -26.61 29.18
C PHE A 43 -21.49 -27.46 30.29
N ASN A 44 -20.63 -28.08 31.11
CA ASN A 44 -21.07 -28.87 32.25
C ASN A 44 -20.82 -28.09 33.54
N SER A 45 -21.89 -27.70 34.22
CA SER A 45 -21.82 -26.92 35.47
C SER A 45 -21.40 -27.75 36.69
N ASP A 46 -21.42 -29.09 36.60
CA ASP A 46 -20.79 -29.99 37.56
C ASP A 46 -19.38 -30.36 37.04
N PRO A 47 -18.26 -30.36 37.81
CA PRO A 47 -17.98 -30.08 39.23
C PRO A 47 -16.98 -28.90 39.45
N LYS A 48 -17.03 -28.32 40.65
CA LYS A 48 -16.41 -27.05 41.02
C LYS A 48 -14.95 -27.09 41.50
N SER A 49 -14.40 -28.27 41.76
CA SER A 49 -13.10 -28.42 42.41
C SER A 49 -11.94 -28.70 41.44
N TRP A 50 -10.80 -28.06 41.68
CA TRP A 50 -9.57 -28.17 40.88
C TRP A 50 -8.97 -29.57 40.85
N ASN A 51 -9.17 -30.35 41.92
CA ASN A 51 -8.58 -31.68 42.10
C ASN A 51 -9.44 -32.83 41.54
N ASN A 52 -10.61 -32.53 40.97
CA ASN A 52 -11.46 -33.55 40.36
C ASN A 52 -10.79 -34.12 39.11
N LEU A 53 -10.64 -35.44 39.02
CA LEU A 53 -9.87 -36.10 37.95
C LEU A 53 -10.67 -36.37 36.66
N ALA A 54 -11.98 -36.14 36.64
CA ALA A 54 -12.75 -36.30 35.42
C ALA A 54 -12.38 -35.21 34.39
N GLY A 55 -12.39 -35.56 33.11
CA GLY A 55 -12.25 -34.57 32.03
C GLY A 55 -13.51 -33.70 31.93
N GLY A 56 -13.37 -32.47 31.48
CA GLY A 56 -14.51 -31.58 31.23
C GLY A 56 -14.19 -30.11 31.42
N PHE A 57 -14.95 -29.26 30.73
CA PHE A 57 -15.08 -27.83 31.02
C PHE A 57 -15.99 -27.61 32.23
N ARG A 58 -15.64 -26.66 33.09
CA ARG A 58 -16.21 -26.51 34.43
C ARG A 58 -16.20 -25.06 34.88
N ASN A 59 -17.17 -24.70 35.70
CA ASN A 59 -17.07 -23.52 36.55
C ASN A 59 -16.16 -23.87 37.75
N VAL A 60 -14.96 -23.29 37.83
CA VAL A 60 -13.97 -23.54 38.91
C VAL A 60 -13.74 -22.31 39.76
N ALA A 61 -13.29 -22.51 41.00
CA ALA A 61 -12.89 -21.41 41.88
C ALA A 61 -11.74 -20.64 41.22
N SER A 62 -11.83 -19.32 41.15
CA SER A 62 -10.75 -18.49 40.62
C SER A 62 -9.59 -18.43 41.62
N ALA A 63 -8.36 -18.37 41.11
CA ALA A 63 -7.18 -18.10 41.93
C ALA A 63 -7.18 -16.67 42.52
N ASN A 64 -8.05 -15.77 42.03
CA ASN A 64 -8.30 -14.44 42.61
C ASN A 64 -8.98 -14.50 43.99
N SER A 65 -9.53 -15.66 44.38
CA SER A 65 -10.27 -15.86 45.64
C SER A 65 -9.40 -16.02 46.89
N GLU A 66 -8.11 -15.62 46.87
CA GLU A 66 -7.13 -15.82 47.96
C GLU A 66 -6.92 -17.29 48.39
N LEU A 67 -7.46 -18.24 47.63
CA LEU A 67 -7.26 -19.66 47.86
C LEU A 67 -5.78 -20.01 47.63
N SER A 68 -5.33 -21.15 48.17
CA SER A 68 -3.95 -21.62 48.00
C SER A 68 -3.92 -23.04 47.45
N GLU A 69 -2.75 -23.45 46.94
CA GLU A 69 -2.53 -24.82 46.49
C GLU A 69 -2.95 -25.82 47.59
N GLY A 70 -3.95 -26.65 47.31
CA GLY A 70 -4.46 -27.65 48.25
C GLY A 70 -5.71 -27.24 49.04
N ALA A 71 -6.36 -26.11 48.70
CA ALA A 71 -7.68 -25.76 49.22
C ALA A 71 -8.65 -26.96 49.15
N THR A 72 -9.48 -27.11 50.17
CA THR A 72 -10.48 -28.18 50.24
C THR A 72 -11.62 -27.94 49.26
N VAL A 73 -12.37 -28.99 48.92
CA VAL A 73 -13.55 -28.88 48.05
C VAL A 73 -14.57 -27.88 48.61
N SER A 74 -14.80 -27.89 49.93
CA SER A 74 -15.72 -26.95 50.57
C SER A 74 -15.26 -25.51 50.43
N GLU A 75 -13.97 -25.23 50.61
CA GLU A 75 -13.41 -23.88 50.42
C GLU A 75 -13.56 -23.42 48.97
N GLN A 76 -13.33 -24.31 48.00
CA GLN A 76 -13.51 -24.02 46.58
C GLN A 76 -14.98 -23.86 46.17
N ASP A 77 -15.91 -24.53 46.84
CA ASP A 77 -17.35 -24.43 46.56
C ASP A 77 -17.95 -23.12 47.08
N ASP A 78 -17.36 -22.53 48.12
CA ASP A 78 -17.87 -21.34 48.83
C ASP A 78 -17.39 -20.01 48.20
N VAL A 79 -16.44 -20.03 47.25
CA VAL A 79 -15.97 -18.79 46.61
C VAL A 79 -16.95 -18.29 45.55
N SER A 80 -17.13 -16.97 45.53
CA SER A 80 -17.97 -16.27 44.55
C SER A 80 -17.23 -15.92 43.26
N ASP A 81 -15.91 -15.82 43.31
CA ASP A 81 -15.08 -15.48 42.16
C ASP A 81 -14.68 -16.76 41.42
N ARG A 82 -15.03 -16.82 40.14
CA ARG A 82 -15.12 -18.05 39.36
C ARG A 82 -14.45 -17.85 38.00
N ALA A 83 -13.82 -18.91 37.51
CA ALA A 83 -13.16 -18.95 36.21
C ALA A 83 -13.73 -20.05 35.32
N LEU A 84 -13.61 -19.88 33.99
CA LEU A 84 -13.98 -20.91 33.03
C LEU A 84 -12.83 -21.91 32.88
N GLY A 85 -12.95 -23.02 33.58
CA GLY A 85 -11.90 -24.04 33.69
C GLY A 85 -12.08 -25.22 32.75
N ILE A 86 -10.98 -25.91 32.50
CA ILE A 86 -10.95 -27.22 31.86
C ILE A 86 -9.99 -28.14 32.57
N ARG A 87 -10.38 -29.42 32.64
CA ARG A 87 -9.45 -30.52 32.85
C ARG A 87 -9.42 -31.42 31.62
N GLN A 88 -8.28 -31.48 30.95
CA GLN A 88 -8.05 -32.43 29.86
C GLN A 88 -7.65 -33.81 30.41
N THR A 89 -7.97 -34.86 29.67
CA THR A 89 -7.52 -36.23 29.92
C THR A 89 -7.09 -36.86 28.60
N GLY A 90 -6.43 -38.02 28.66
CA GLY A 90 -6.09 -38.75 27.44
C GLY A 90 -7.30 -39.23 26.61
N SER A 91 -8.53 -38.97 27.07
CA SER A 91 -9.77 -39.27 26.34
C SER A 91 -10.71 -38.05 26.22
N PHE A 92 -10.26 -36.85 26.61
CA PHE A 92 -11.06 -35.64 26.57
C PHE A 92 -10.16 -34.41 26.35
N GLY A 93 -10.32 -33.74 25.21
CA GLY A 93 -9.61 -32.50 24.92
C GLY A 93 -8.14 -32.67 24.52
N ASP A 94 -7.68 -33.85 24.10
CA ASP A 94 -6.39 -34.01 23.43
C ASP A 94 -6.64 -33.87 21.91
N PRO A 95 -5.83 -33.11 21.12
CA PRO A 95 -4.55 -32.49 21.51
C PRO A 95 -4.67 -31.13 22.22
N GLY A 96 -5.86 -30.52 22.22
CA GLY A 96 -6.07 -29.21 22.82
C GLY A 96 -7.53 -28.92 23.14
N ALA A 97 -7.75 -27.78 23.78
CA ALA A 97 -9.08 -27.27 24.05
C ALA A 97 -9.13 -25.77 23.77
N ALA A 98 -10.23 -25.30 23.20
CA ALA A 98 -10.41 -23.89 22.86
C ALA A 98 -11.58 -23.27 23.62
N PHE A 99 -11.35 -22.07 24.15
CA PHE A 99 -12.36 -21.15 24.64
C PHE A 99 -12.53 -20.07 23.58
N VAL A 100 -13.74 -19.89 23.06
CA VAL A 100 -13.98 -19.06 21.86
C VAL A 100 -15.03 -18.02 22.15
N LEU A 101 -14.67 -16.76 21.97
CA LEU A 101 -15.60 -15.63 21.90
C LEU A 101 -15.95 -15.37 20.43
N SER A 102 -17.24 -15.35 20.11
CA SER A 102 -17.74 -14.96 18.78
C SER A 102 -18.43 -13.59 18.85
N LEU A 103 -17.91 -12.64 18.08
CA LEU A 103 -18.47 -11.33 17.86
C LEU A 103 -19.32 -11.35 16.60
N THR A 104 -20.38 -10.54 16.57
CA THR A 104 -21.22 -10.43 15.37
C THR A 104 -20.44 -9.80 14.21
N ASN A 105 -19.69 -8.74 14.51
CA ASN A 105 -18.75 -8.04 13.64
C ASN A 105 -17.98 -7.01 14.52
N THR A 106 -17.03 -6.27 13.94
CA THR A 106 -16.31 -5.17 14.59
C THR A 106 -16.47 -3.85 13.85
N GLU A 107 -17.48 -3.76 12.98
CA GLU A 107 -17.85 -2.56 12.22
C GLU A 107 -18.06 -1.35 13.15
N GLY A 108 -17.45 -0.22 12.81
CA GLY A 108 -17.47 1.00 13.61
C GLY A 108 -16.54 1.01 14.83
N PHE A 109 -15.62 0.04 14.95
CA PHE A 109 -14.62 -0.01 16.02
C PHE A 109 -13.21 -0.31 15.48
N GLN A 110 -12.20 0.18 16.19
CA GLN A 110 -10.76 0.06 15.89
C GLN A 110 -9.92 -0.10 17.16
N ASP A 111 -8.60 -0.23 17.01
CA ASP A 111 -7.62 -0.29 18.11
C ASP A 111 -7.91 -1.43 19.10
N PHE A 112 -8.15 -2.63 18.57
CA PHE A 112 -8.52 -3.78 19.38
C PHE A 112 -7.35 -4.27 20.22
N GLN A 113 -7.57 -4.38 21.53
CA GLN A 113 -6.56 -4.84 22.48
C GLN A 113 -7.15 -5.83 23.48
N LEU A 114 -6.51 -6.99 23.65
CA LEU A 114 -6.96 -8.06 24.54
C LEU A 114 -6.06 -8.18 25.79
N SER A 115 -6.72 -8.43 26.92
CA SER A 115 -6.08 -8.98 28.13
C SER A 115 -6.96 -10.06 28.74
N LEU A 116 -6.32 -11.05 29.37
CA LEU A 116 -7.00 -12.06 30.18
C LEU A 116 -6.05 -12.66 31.21
N GLU A 117 -6.62 -13.39 32.17
CA GLU A 117 -5.87 -14.18 33.14
C GLU A 117 -5.92 -15.65 32.77
N ALA A 118 -4.75 -16.26 32.54
CA ALA A 118 -4.61 -17.71 32.49
C ALA A 118 -4.28 -18.23 33.89
N GLN A 119 -5.09 -19.15 34.38
CA GLN A 119 -4.98 -19.65 35.75
C GLN A 119 -4.56 -21.12 35.78
N MET A 120 -3.55 -21.40 36.59
CA MET A 120 -3.04 -22.74 36.86
C MET A 120 -3.57 -23.18 38.23
N LEU A 121 -4.61 -24.01 38.23
CA LEU A 121 -5.43 -24.26 39.44
C LEU A 121 -5.10 -25.59 40.12
N SER A 122 -4.39 -26.49 39.44
CA SER A 122 -3.72 -27.63 40.07
C SER A 122 -2.31 -27.80 39.52
N VAL A 123 -1.37 -28.30 40.32
CA VAL A 123 0.02 -28.50 39.88
C VAL A 123 0.40 -29.97 39.90
N LYS A 124 0.81 -30.48 38.74
CA LYS A 124 1.70 -31.63 38.58
C LYS A 124 2.86 -31.21 37.67
N ASN A 125 3.94 -31.99 37.65
CA ASN A 125 5.16 -31.66 36.91
C ASN A 125 4.97 -31.85 35.39
N ARG A 126 4.23 -30.96 34.72
CA ARG A 126 3.91 -30.95 33.28
C ARG A 126 3.77 -29.51 32.77
N SER A 127 3.87 -29.33 31.46
CA SER A 127 3.79 -28.02 30.79
C SER A 127 2.55 -27.95 29.87
N THR A 128 1.81 -26.86 29.97
CA THR A 128 0.76 -26.43 29.01
C THR A 128 1.34 -25.34 28.08
N SER A 129 0.80 -25.16 26.88
CA SER A 129 1.04 -23.99 26.05
C SER A 129 -0.29 -23.32 25.77
N TRP A 130 -0.33 -22.00 25.86
CA TRP A 130 -1.49 -21.21 25.50
C TRP A 130 -1.23 -20.54 24.16
N THR A 131 -2.17 -20.67 23.24
CA THR A 131 -2.13 -19.94 21.97
C THR A 131 -3.38 -19.08 21.89
N ILE A 132 -3.21 -17.81 21.58
CA ILE A 132 -4.32 -16.89 21.37
C ILE A 132 -4.36 -16.59 19.88
N ASP A 133 -5.49 -16.88 19.27
CA ASP A 133 -5.70 -16.68 17.83
C ASP A 133 -7.03 -15.96 17.57
N TYR A 134 -7.16 -15.42 16.36
CA TYR A 134 -8.41 -14.87 15.87
C TYR A 134 -8.64 -15.22 14.40
N ARG A 135 -9.86 -15.01 13.92
CA ARG A 135 -10.16 -15.00 12.50
C ARG A 135 -11.35 -14.11 12.19
N ILE A 136 -11.40 -13.67 10.94
CA ILE A 136 -12.51 -12.96 10.33
C ILE A 136 -13.35 -13.98 9.55
N GLY A 137 -14.66 -13.94 9.73
CA GLY A 137 -15.59 -14.92 9.20
C GLY A 137 -15.80 -16.14 10.10
N THR A 138 -16.71 -17.02 9.65
CA THR A 138 -17.07 -18.27 10.37
C THR A 138 -16.32 -19.51 9.86
N GLU A 139 -15.52 -19.34 8.81
CA GLU A 139 -14.69 -20.36 8.17
C GLU A 139 -13.28 -19.78 7.93
N GLY A 140 -12.32 -20.61 7.50
CA GLY A 140 -10.94 -20.16 7.27
C GLY A 140 -9.98 -20.42 8.44
N GLU A 141 -8.71 -20.10 8.18
CA GLU A 141 -7.60 -20.30 9.11
C GLU A 141 -7.58 -19.25 10.23
N PHE A 142 -6.98 -19.63 11.35
CA PHE A 142 -6.78 -18.74 12.49
C PHE A 142 -5.42 -18.05 12.39
N LEU A 143 -5.42 -16.73 12.58
CA LEU A 143 -4.22 -15.89 12.71
C LEU A 143 -3.77 -15.90 14.17
N THR A 144 -2.48 -16.19 14.40
CA THR A 144 -1.93 -16.28 15.75
C THR A 144 -1.50 -14.92 16.27
N LEU A 145 -2.16 -14.48 17.35
CA LEU A 145 -1.83 -13.27 18.10
C LEU A 145 -0.62 -13.48 19.02
N GLY A 146 -0.49 -14.68 19.59
CA GLY A 146 0.64 -15.01 20.44
C GLY A 146 0.61 -16.42 21.01
N THR A 147 1.80 -16.94 21.36
CA THR A 147 1.96 -18.22 22.06
C THR A 147 2.71 -18.02 23.38
N TYR A 148 2.14 -18.54 24.46
CA TYR A 148 2.60 -18.34 25.82
C TYR A 148 2.87 -19.68 26.48
N ASN A 149 4.06 -19.81 27.07
CA ASN A 149 4.42 -20.99 27.82
C ASN A 149 3.77 -20.98 29.21
N ASP A 150 3.44 -22.16 29.72
CA ASP A 150 2.95 -22.36 31.07
C ASP A 150 3.94 -21.82 32.14
N PRO A 151 3.46 -21.07 33.14
CA PRO A 151 4.27 -20.58 34.28
C PRO A 151 4.83 -21.69 35.19
N GLN A 152 4.39 -22.94 35.01
CA GLN A 152 4.75 -24.16 35.76
C GLN A 152 4.53 -24.06 37.28
N LYS A 153 3.72 -23.09 37.73
CA LYS A 153 3.45 -22.81 39.14
C LYS A 153 1.96 -22.57 39.34
N TRP A 154 1.46 -23.01 40.49
CA TRP A 154 0.10 -22.69 40.93
C TRP A 154 -0.09 -21.17 40.96
N GLY A 155 -1.25 -20.70 40.50
CA GLY A 155 -1.62 -19.30 40.58
C GLY A 155 -2.01 -18.70 39.23
N ILE A 156 -1.96 -17.38 39.16
CA ILE A 156 -2.42 -16.59 38.03
C ILE A 156 -1.21 -16.19 37.20
N THR A 157 -1.33 -16.31 35.88
CA THR A 157 -0.47 -15.62 34.92
C THR A 157 -1.36 -14.72 34.10
N GLN A 158 -1.19 -13.40 34.30
CA GLN A 158 -1.81 -12.44 33.41
C GLN A 158 -1.16 -12.59 32.04
N LEU A 159 -1.94 -12.91 31.02
CA LEU A 159 -1.45 -12.97 29.66
C LEU A 159 -1.46 -11.55 29.12
N THR A 160 -0.26 -10.95 29.12
CA THR A 160 0.10 -9.69 28.46
C THR A 160 1.42 -9.92 27.74
N THR A 161 1.79 -9.05 26.81
CA THR A 161 3.20 -9.04 26.37
C THR A 161 4.07 -8.44 27.50
N GLU A 162 5.39 -8.57 27.40
CA GLU A 162 6.33 -8.03 28.39
C GLU A 162 6.30 -6.49 28.51
N SER A 163 5.46 -5.80 27.71
CA SER A 163 5.25 -4.35 27.79
C SER A 163 3.79 -3.89 27.69
N GLU A 164 2.87 -4.56 26.96
CA GLU A 164 1.52 -4.01 26.66
C GLU A 164 0.42 -5.08 26.51
N LEU A 165 -0.83 -4.63 26.30
CA LEU A 165 -1.99 -5.49 25.95
C LEU A 165 -1.70 -6.27 24.65
N LEU A 166 -2.46 -7.34 24.40
CA LEU A 166 -2.35 -8.10 23.15
C LEU A 166 -3.01 -7.31 22.03
N ASP A 167 -2.21 -6.73 21.14
CA ASP A 167 -2.68 -5.86 20.07
C ASP A 167 -2.99 -6.66 18.80
N PHE A 168 -4.21 -6.52 18.28
CA PHE A 168 -4.63 -7.18 17.04
C PHE A 168 -4.17 -6.42 15.78
N SER A 169 -3.41 -5.33 15.96
CA SER A 169 -3.08 -4.39 14.90
C SER A 169 -4.38 -3.92 14.20
N ASP A 170 -4.34 -3.72 12.90
CA ASP A 170 -5.52 -3.29 12.14
C ASP A 170 -6.44 -4.44 11.73
N ASP A 171 -6.09 -5.69 12.04
CA ASP A 171 -6.79 -6.86 11.49
C ASP A 171 -8.26 -6.94 11.94
N LEU A 172 -8.56 -6.52 13.17
CA LEU A 172 -9.93 -6.48 13.67
C LEU A 172 -10.63 -5.14 13.45
N ASN A 173 -9.97 -4.15 12.84
CA ASN A 173 -10.58 -2.85 12.63
C ASN A 173 -11.70 -2.93 11.59
N ASN A 174 -12.87 -2.40 11.93
CA ASN A 174 -14.02 -2.21 11.05
C ASN A 174 -14.46 -3.45 10.23
N GLN A 175 -14.35 -4.65 10.80
CA GLN A 175 -14.71 -5.87 10.07
C GLN A 175 -16.24 -6.01 10.02
N SER A 176 -16.79 -6.15 8.82
CA SER A 176 -18.23 -6.37 8.58
C SER A 176 -18.66 -7.83 8.77
N GLU A 177 -17.69 -8.75 8.73
CA GLU A 177 -17.90 -10.19 8.97
C GLU A 177 -17.77 -10.55 10.46
N PRO A 178 -18.35 -11.70 10.90
CA PRO A 178 -18.19 -12.19 12.26
C PRO A 178 -16.74 -12.44 12.63
N VAL A 179 -16.34 -11.99 13.82
CA VAL A 179 -14.98 -12.21 14.32
C VAL A 179 -15.00 -13.30 15.39
N GLN A 180 -14.05 -14.21 15.35
CA GLN A 180 -13.87 -15.21 16.41
C GLN A 180 -12.49 -15.07 17.04
N ILE A 181 -12.45 -14.86 18.35
CA ILE A 181 -11.24 -14.84 19.16
C ILE A 181 -11.22 -16.12 19.97
N ARG A 182 -10.12 -16.87 19.93
CA ARG A 182 -9.98 -18.11 20.70
C ARG A 182 -8.72 -18.13 21.54
N VAL A 183 -8.86 -18.72 22.72
CA VAL A 183 -7.76 -19.08 23.62
C VAL A 183 -7.65 -20.59 23.60
N VAL A 184 -6.55 -21.11 23.09
CA VAL A 184 -6.30 -22.54 22.94
C VAL A 184 -5.29 -22.99 23.98
N ALA A 185 -5.71 -23.91 24.86
CA ALA A 185 -4.82 -24.65 25.72
C ALA A 185 -4.30 -25.89 24.94
N LEU A 186 -3.16 -25.72 24.26
CA LEU A 186 -2.46 -26.79 23.56
C LEU A 186 -1.55 -27.51 24.55
N SER A 187 -1.71 -28.83 24.64
CA SER A 187 -0.90 -29.66 25.53
C SER A 187 -0.44 -30.89 24.76
N ASP A 188 0.77 -30.86 24.21
CA ASP A 188 1.34 -32.03 23.55
C ASP A 188 1.35 -33.23 24.51
N SER A 189 0.54 -34.22 24.19
CA SER A 189 0.31 -35.41 25.00
C SER A 189 0.98 -36.60 24.35
N THR A 190 2.15 -36.98 24.85
CA THR A 190 2.71 -38.30 24.53
C THR A 190 2.18 -39.41 25.46
N ASN A 191 1.34 -39.11 26.47
CA ASN A 191 0.92 -40.10 27.48
C ASN A 191 -0.46 -39.86 28.16
N SER A 192 -1.19 -40.97 28.38
CA SER A 192 -2.61 -41.09 28.79
C SER A 192 -3.00 -40.73 30.24
N ASN A 193 -2.24 -39.90 30.95
CA ASN A 193 -2.52 -39.57 32.37
C ASN A 193 -3.28 -38.24 32.55
N TYR A 194 -4.01 -38.08 33.66
CA TYR A 194 -4.73 -36.84 34.02
C TYR A 194 -3.87 -35.58 33.90
N ARG A 195 -4.43 -34.50 33.32
CA ARG A 195 -3.81 -33.18 33.24
C ARG A 195 -4.15 -32.34 34.45
N ASP A 196 -3.47 -31.21 34.56
CA ASP A 196 -3.84 -30.18 35.50
C ASP A 196 -5.10 -29.43 35.04
N THR A 197 -5.76 -28.81 36.00
CA THR A 197 -6.90 -27.94 35.73
C THR A 197 -6.36 -26.56 35.42
N VAL A 198 -6.69 -26.06 34.24
CA VAL A 198 -6.39 -24.70 33.79
C VAL A 198 -7.67 -23.94 33.56
N ALA A 199 -7.63 -22.61 33.63
CA ALA A 199 -8.81 -21.78 33.40
C ALA A 199 -8.44 -20.43 32.77
N ILE A 200 -9.44 -19.80 32.15
CA ILE A 200 -9.39 -18.38 31.79
C ILE A 200 -10.28 -17.58 32.72
N ASP A 201 -9.85 -16.37 33.04
CA ASP A 201 -10.57 -15.42 33.88
C ASP A 201 -10.32 -13.97 33.40
N ASN A 202 -11.16 -13.03 33.84
CA ASN A 202 -11.01 -11.58 33.61
C ASN A 202 -10.68 -11.21 32.14
N PHE A 203 -11.42 -11.78 31.19
CA PHE A 203 -11.26 -11.49 29.76
C PHE A 203 -11.75 -10.07 29.47
N THR A 204 -10.86 -9.23 28.94
CA THR A 204 -11.15 -7.85 28.58
C THR A 204 -10.65 -7.57 27.16
N LEU A 205 -11.58 -7.24 26.26
CA LEU A 205 -11.30 -6.74 24.92
C LEU A 205 -11.61 -5.25 24.91
N ASN A 206 -10.60 -4.40 24.77
CA ASN A 206 -10.74 -2.96 24.60
C ASN A 206 -10.77 -2.63 23.11
N TYR A 207 -11.47 -1.55 22.77
CA TYR A 207 -11.58 -1.01 21.42
C TYR A 207 -12.04 0.45 21.48
N SER A 208 -11.68 1.22 20.47
CA SER A 208 -12.15 2.59 20.26
C SER A 208 -13.24 2.58 19.19
N PRO A 209 -14.26 3.45 19.27
CA PRO A 209 -15.09 3.74 18.10
C PRO A 209 -14.19 4.21 16.96
N VAL A 210 -14.44 3.73 15.74
CA VAL A 210 -13.92 4.41 14.55
C VAL A 210 -14.55 5.79 14.59
N GLU A 211 -13.72 6.83 14.77
CA GLU A 211 -14.17 8.19 14.55
C GLU A 211 -14.64 8.25 13.10
N ASP A 212 -15.87 8.72 12.90
CA ASP A 212 -16.47 8.80 11.57
C ASP A 212 -15.67 9.80 10.72
N THR A 213 -14.66 9.31 10.01
CA THR A 213 -13.90 10.10 9.03
C THR A 213 -14.64 10.22 7.71
N SER A 214 -15.90 9.75 7.60
CA SER A 214 -16.73 10.00 6.41
C SER A 214 -17.22 11.45 6.29
N ASN A 215 -16.78 12.35 7.17
CA ASN A 215 -17.01 13.78 7.00
C ASN A 215 -15.95 14.66 7.70
N THR A 216 -14.72 14.66 7.19
CA THR A 216 -13.76 15.73 7.50
C THR A 216 -13.14 16.36 6.25
N ASP A 217 -13.82 16.34 5.10
CA ASP A 217 -13.59 17.44 4.17
C ASP A 217 -14.33 18.69 4.71
N GLU A 218 -13.69 19.38 5.66
CA GLU A 218 -14.13 20.71 6.11
C GLU A 218 -13.91 21.77 5.01
N SER A 219 -13.24 21.44 3.91
CA SER A 219 -13.03 22.38 2.81
C SER A 219 -14.28 22.46 1.94
N ALA A 220 -14.63 23.68 1.55
CA ALA A 220 -15.73 23.89 0.64
C ALA A 220 -15.32 23.43 -0.77
N PRO A 221 -16.22 22.78 -1.53
CA PRO A 221 -15.93 22.42 -2.90
C PRO A 221 -15.65 23.68 -3.73
N ARG A 222 -14.72 23.58 -4.68
CA ARG A 222 -14.33 24.66 -5.58
C ARG A 222 -14.56 24.24 -7.02
N VAL A 223 -14.99 25.17 -7.86
CA VAL A 223 -14.93 24.97 -9.32
C VAL A 223 -13.48 25.10 -9.75
N LEU A 224 -12.93 24.03 -10.31
CA LEU A 224 -11.57 23.99 -10.85
C LEU A 224 -11.53 24.61 -12.25
N ALA A 225 -12.52 24.27 -13.07
CA ALA A 225 -12.60 24.72 -14.45
C ALA A 225 -14.04 24.67 -14.97
N ILE A 226 -14.34 25.57 -15.90
CA ILE A 226 -15.51 25.50 -16.77
C ILE A 226 -14.96 25.52 -18.19
N GLN A 227 -14.97 24.37 -18.85
CA GLN A 227 -14.27 24.13 -20.11
C GLN A 227 -15.23 23.65 -21.19
N ARG A 228 -14.79 23.78 -22.44
CA ARG A 228 -15.50 23.21 -23.58
C ARG A 228 -14.95 21.80 -23.82
N PRO A 229 -15.80 20.77 -23.99
CA PRO A 229 -15.34 19.40 -24.23
C PRO A 229 -14.61 19.26 -25.58
N ASP A 230 -14.91 20.14 -26.54
CA ASP A 230 -14.31 20.14 -27.87
C ASP A 230 -13.21 21.20 -27.99
N ASN A 231 -12.04 20.77 -28.46
CA ASN A 231 -10.84 21.56 -28.73
C ASN A 231 -10.95 22.43 -30.00
N THR A 232 -12.16 22.64 -30.52
CA THR A 232 -12.42 23.33 -31.78
C THR A 232 -12.44 24.85 -31.63
N GLU A 233 -11.89 25.50 -32.65
CA GLU A 233 -11.63 26.94 -32.76
C GLU A 233 -12.82 27.85 -32.40
N GLU A 234 -12.48 29.10 -32.10
CA GLU A 234 -13.24 30.13 -31.38
C GLU A 234 -14.72 30.34 -31.76
N ILE A 235 -15.20 29.96 -32.95
CA ILE A 235 -16.53 30.34 -33.48
C ILE A 235 -17.46 29.12 -33.60
N THR A 236 -18.69 29.23 -33.06
CA THR A 236 -19.74 28.22 -33.23
C THR A 236 -21.04 28.82 -33.77
N THR A 237 -21.73 28.06 -34.63
CA THR A 237 -23.09 28.33 -35.13
C THR A 237 -24.10 27.28 -34.63
N GLU A 238 -23.70 26.44 -33.67
CA GLU A 238 -24.56 25.40 -33.13
C GLU A 238 -25.68 26.00 -32.27
N GLU A 239 -26.92 25.51 -32.43
CA GLU A 239 -28.07 25.92 -31.61
C GLU A 239 -27.99 25.39 -30.16
N THR A 240 -27.07 24.46 -29.91
CA THR A 240 -26.84 23.80 -28.61
C THR A 240 -25.35 23.66 -28.36
N ILE A 241 -24.90 24.04 -27.17
CA ILE A 241 -23.49 23.96 -26.76
C ILE A 241 -23.38 23.35 -25.36
N ILE A 242 -22.25 22.70 -25.08
CA ILE A 242 -21.99 22.02 -23.79
C ILE A 242 -20.79 22.68 -23.13
N TYR A 243 -20.90 22.88 -21.81
CA TYR A 243 -19.77 23.14 -20.94
C TYR A 243 -19.57 21.97 -19.99
N GLU A 244 -18.32 21.65 -19.70
CA GLU A 244 -17.92 20.73 -18.65
C GLU A 244 -17.45 21.54 -17.43
N VAL A 245 -18.13 21.39 -16.30
CA VAL A 245 -17.82 22.04 -15.03
C VAL A 245 -17.13 21.01 -14.14
N ARG A 246 -15.87 21.25 -13.80
CA ARG A 246 -15.06 20.38 -12.94
C ARG A 246 -14.99 20.96 -11.54
N PHE A 247 -15.25 20.13 -10.55
CA PHE A 247 -15.15 20.46 -9.13
C PHE A 247 -13.90 19.83 -8.51
N SER A 248 -13.43 20.40 -7.39
CA SER A 248 -12.30 19.87 -6.62
C SER A 248 -12.57 18.52 -5.98
N GLU A 249 -13.85 18.19 -5.82
CA GLU A 249 -14.37 16.99 -5.17
C GLU A 249 -15.78 16.71 -5.69
N ALA A 250 -16.38 15.59 -5.26
CA ALA A 250 -17.76 15.28 -5.62
C ALA A 250 -18.73 16.28 -4.98
N VAL A 251 -19.59 16.87 -5.79
CA VAL A 251 -20.63 17.78 -5.32
C VAL A 251 -22.02 17.18 -5.44
N ASN A 252 -22.99 17.75 -4.73
CA ASN A 252 -24.39 17.41 -4.67
C ASN A 252 -25.26 18.68 -4.78
N GLU A 253 -26.56 18.47 -4.96
CA GLU A 253 -27.57 19.52 -5.09
C GLU A 253 -27.33 20.46 -6.28
N VAL A 254 -26.67 19.96 -7.33
CA VAL A 254 -26.42 20.74 -8.55
C VAL A 254 -27.69 20.86 -9.37
N ASP A 255 -28.12 22.08 -9.67
CA ASP A 255 -29.24 22.36 -10.56
C ASP A 255 -28.96 23.54 -11.52
N ILE A 256 -29.92 23.83 -12.42
CA ILE A 256 -29.74 24.87 -13.45
C ILE A 256 -29.66 26.31 -12.88
N ALA A 257 -30.12 26.53 -11.65
CA ALA A 257 -30.09 27.83 -10.97
C ALA A 257 -28.71 28.13 -10.35
N ASP A 258 -27.84 27.13 -10.23
CA ASP A 258 -26.45 27.28 -9.79
C ASP A 258 -25.54 27.90 -10.84
N PHE A 259 -26.07 28.20 -12.03
CA PHE A 259 -25.29 28.69 -13.15
C PHE A 259 -25.87 29.98 -13.72
N SER A 260 -25.01 30.80 -14.30
CA SER A 260 -25.39 32.03 -14.97
C SER A 260 -24.61 32.21 -16.26
N LEU A 261 -25.16 33.01 -17.19
CA LEU A 261 -24.52 33.29 -18.46
C LEU A 261 -24.04 34.75 -18.50
N THR A 262 -22.79 34.92 -18.88
CA THR A 262 -22.22 36.22 -19.23
C THR A 262 -22.10 36.31 -20.75
N THR A 263 -22.82 37.26 -21.36
CA THR A 263 -22.79 37.46 -22.81
C THR A 263 -22.25 38.83 -23.22
N THR A 264 -21.73 38.92 -24.44
CA THR A 264 -21.38 40.19 -25.12
C THR A 264 -22.10 40.27 -26.46
N GLY A 265 -22.28 41.49 -26.99
CA GLY A 265 -22.95 41.68 -28.28
C GLY A 265 -24.46 41.42 -28.21
N THR A 266 -25.00 40.71 -29.19
CA THR A 266 -26.38 40.24 -29.26
C THR A 266 -26.53 38.75 -28.92
N ALA A 267 -25.44 38.07 -28.55
CA ALA A 267 -25.46 36.65 -28.21
C ALA A 267 -26.44 36.32 -27.07
N THR A 268 -27.28 35.30 -27.29
CA THR A 268 -28.24 34.78 -26.32
C THR A 268 -28.22 33.25 -26.28
N ALA A 269 -28.52 32.66 -25.13
CA ALA A 269 -28.83 31.24 -24.97
C ALA A 269 -29.61 31.02 -23.66
N ASN A 270 -30.12 29.81 -23.44
CA ASN A 270 -30.69 29.39 -22.16
C ASN A 270 -29.90 28.20 -21.60
N ILE A 271 -29.79 28.12 -20.27
CA ILE A 271 -29.29 26.93 -19.59
C ILE A 271 -30.43 25.91 -19.55
N ALA A 272 -30.32 24.86 -20.36
CA ALA A 272 -31.40 23.91 -20.60
C ALA A 272 -31.43 22.78 -19.56
N SER A 273 -30.26 22.23 -19.24
CA SER A 273 -30.13 21.12 -18.29
C SER A 273 -28.69 20.94 -17.78
N VAL A 274 -28.57 20.20 -16.69
CA VAL A 274 -27.30 19.64 -16.18
C VAL A 274 -27.31 18.11 -16.35
N SER A 275 -26.15 17.47 -16.52
CA SER A 275 -26.07 16.01 -16.71
C SER A 275 -26.40 15.19 -15.47
N GLY A 276 -26.27 15.78 -14.27
CA GLY A 276 -26.58 15.15 -12.99
C GLY A 276 -26.71 16.15 -11.86
N GLU A 277 -27.35 15.72 -10.77
CA GLU A 277 -27.48 16.49 -9.52
C GLU A 277 -26.26 16.28 -8.59
N SER A 278 -25.36 15.36 -8.94
CA SER A 278 -24.13 15.09 -8.21
C SER A 278 -23.00 14.55 -9.11
N GLY A 279 -21.76 14.73 -8.67
CA GLY A 279 -20.54 14.27 -9.37
C GLY A 279 -19.37 15.25 -9.24
N THR A 280 -18.18 14.85 -9.70
CA THR A 280 -16.99 15.71 -9.79
C THR A 280 -16.93 16.50 -11.11
N VAL A 281 -17.68 16.05 -12.11
CA VAL A 281 -17.78 16.65 -13.45
C VAL A 281 -19.25 16.72 -13.83
N ILE A 282 -19.74 17.94 -14.07
CA ILE A 282 -21.13 18.19 -14.47
C ILE A 282 -21.12 18.84 -15.85
N GLU A 283 -21.84 18.24 -16.80
CA GLU A 283 -22.06 18.86 -18.10
C GLU A 283 -23.27 19.79 -18.01
N VAL A 284 -23.09 21.03 -18.43
CA VAL A 284 -24.16 22.04 -18.52
C VAL A 284 -24.47 22.28 -19.99
N ILE A 285 -25.70 21.95 -20.37
CA ILE A 285 -26.19 22.02 -21.75
C ILE A 285 -26.97 23.31 -21.93
N LEU A 286 -26.58 24.10 -22.93
CA LEU A 286 -27.27 25.31 -23.32
C LEU A 286 -28.01 25.10 -24.62
N ASP A 287 -29.21 25.68 -24.74
CA ASP A 287 -30.02 25.66 -25.95
C ASP A 287 -30.39 27.08 -26.42
N GLY A 288 -30.95 27.16 -27.63
CA GLY A 288 -31.41 28.42 -28.19
C GLY A 288 -30.28 29.44 -28.36
N VAL A 289 -29.08 28.96 -28.66
CA VAL A 289 -27.91 29.80 -28.95
C VAL A 289 -28.15 30.57 -30.24
N ASP A 290 -28.10 31.91 -30.18
CA ASP A 290 -28.38 32.81 -31.31
C ASP A 290 -27.64 34.15 -31.14
N GLY A 291 -27.58 34.97 -32.19
CA GLY A 291 -26.97 36.31 -32.21
C GLY A 291 -25.47 36.33 -32.53
N ASP A 292 -24.82 37.45 -32.22
CA ASP A 292 -23.40 37.70 -32.47
C ASP A 292 -22.69 38.19 -31.19
N GLY A 293 -21.55 37.60 -30.84
CA GLY A 293 -20.73 37.99 -29.70
C GLY A 293 -20.11 36.81 -28.96
N THR A 294 -20.00 36.89 -27.63
CA THR A 294 -19.42 35.80 -26.82
C THR A 294 -20.37 35.37 -25.72
N LEU A 295 -20.30 34.11 -25.35
CA LEU A 295 -21.05 33.50 -24.26
C LEU A 295 -20.08 32.78 -23.35
N ARG A 296 -20.21 32.99 -22.04
CA ARG A 296 -19.47 32.31 -20.98
C ARG A 296 -20.44 31.77 -19.94
N LEU A 297 -20.20 30.55 -19.46
CA LEU A 297 -20.89 29.99 -18.30
C LEU A 297 -20.11 30.34 -17.01
N ASP A 298 -20.83 30.83 -16.01
CA ASP A 298 -20.30 31.21 -14.69
C ASP A 298 -21.06 30.49 -13.57
N VAL A 299 -20.39 30.23 -12.45
CA VAL A 299 -21.02 29.79 -11.19
C VAL A 299 -21.03 30.98 -10.22
N PRO A 300 -22.19 31.56 -9.87
CA PRO A 300 -22.26 32.68 -8.95
C PRO A 300 -22.03 32.25 -7.49
N ASP A 301 -21.72 33.20 -6.60
CA ASP A 301 -21.58 32.98 -5.16
C ASP A 301 -22.90 32.63 -4.45
N THR A 302 -24.01 32.64 -5.20
CA THR A 302 -25.34 32.22 -4.75
C THR A 302 -25.69 30.77 -5.08
N ALA A 303 -24.78 30.02 -5.70
CA ALA A 303 -24.99 28.60 -5.99
C ALA A 303 -25.25 27.81 -4.70
N THR A 304 -26.17 26.85 -4.75
CA THR A 304 -26.59 25.99 -3.64
C THR A 304 -25.81 24.68 -3.56
N ILE A 305 -24.82 24.49 -4.43
CA ILE A 305 -23.95 23.31 -4.52
C ILE A 305 -23.25 23.05 -3.18
N VAL A 306 -23.30 21.80 -2.72
CA VAL A 306 -22.61 21.32 -1.51
C VAL A 306 -21.75 20.09 -1.82
N ASN A 307 -20.75 19.78 -1.01
CA ASN A 307 -20.06 18.48 -1.09
C ASN A 307 -20.84 17.38 -0.34
N ASP A 308 -20.31 16.15 -0.34
CA ASP A 308 -20.88 15.02 0.42
C ASP A 308 -20.96 15.32 1.94
N ALA A 309 -20.09 16.21 2.41
CA ALA A 309 -20.06 16.71 3.78
C ALA A 309 -21.16 17.75 4.11
N GLY A 310 -21.85 18.28 3.10
CA GLY A 310 -22.85 19.34 3.25
C GLY A 310 -22.26 20.76 3.38
N VAL A 311 -20.96 20.93 3.12
CA VAL A 311 -20.28 22.22 3.07
C VAL A 311 -20.58 22.89 1.73
N ALA A 312 -21.09 24.12 1.77
CA ALA A 312 -21.48 24.85 0.57
C ALA A 312 -20.28 25.37 -0.22
N LEU A 313 -20.39 25.38 -1.54
CA LEU A 313 -19.50 26.14 -2.42
C LEU A 313 -19.55 27.63 -2.04
N THR A 314 -18.40 28.24 -1.77
CA THR A 314 -18.34 29.59 -1.19
C THR A 314 -17.78 30.67 -2.11
N GLU A 315 -17.21 30.29 -3.25
CA GLU A 315 -16.56 31.21 -4.19
C GLU A 315 -17.24 31.16 -5.56
N ALA A 316 -17.55 32.33 -6.12
CA ALA A 316 -17.97 32.43 -7.51
C ALA A 316 -16.81 32.04 -8.46
N PHE A 317 -17.16 31.43 -9.59
CA PHE A 317 -16.24 31.14 -10.68
C PHE A 317 -16.66 31.88 -11.95
N GLU A 318 -15.92 32.93 -12.27
CA GLU A 318 -16.15 33.81 -13.44
C GLU A 318 -15.00 33.74 -14.47
N ALA A 319 -14.28 32.61 -14.51
CA ALA A 319 -13.08 32.42 -15.33
C ALA A 319 -13.23 31.30 -16.37
N GLY A 320 -14.47 30.91 -16.71
CA GLY A 320 -14.75 29.86 -17.69
C GLY A 320 -14.36 30.22 -19.12
N ASP A 321 -14.21 29.19 -19.95
CA ASP A 321 -14.03 29.31 -21.39
C ASP A 321 -15.20 30.06 -22.05
N ARG A 322 -14.94 30.68 -23.19
CA ARG A 322 -15.95 31.41 -23.97
C ARG A 322 -16.21 30.70 -25.29
N TYR A 323 -17.48 30.62 -25.69
CA TYR A 323 -17.85 30.45 -27.09
C TYR A 323 -18.00 31.82 -27.74
N ARG A 324 -17.48 32.02 -28.95
CA ARG A 324 -17.89 33.14 -29.80
C ARG A 324 -18.97 32.65 -30.76
N ILE A 325 -20.09 33.35 -30.76
CA ILE A 325 -21.25 33.06 -31.59
C ILE A 325 -21.22 34.06 -32.74
N GLU A 326 -21.32 33.57 -33.98
CA GLU A 326 -21.48 34.42 -35.14
C GLU A 326 -22.81 34.09 -35.81
N ASP A 327 -23.62 35.12 -36.05
CA ASP A 327 -24.87 34.99 -36.81
C ASP A 327 -24.51 34.99 -38.32
N PRO A 328 -24.64 33.85 -39.02
CA PRO A 328 -24.30 33.76 -40.45
C PRO A 328 -25.23 34.62 -41.34
N THR A 329 -26.27 35.24 -40.77
CA THR A 329 -27.21 36.11 -41.50
C THR A 329 -26.89 37.61 -41.40
N GLN A 330 -25.91 38.02 -40.57
CA GLN A 330 -25.51 39.43 -40.38
C GLN A 330 -24.40 39.94 -41.30
N ASP A 331 -23.82 39.10 -42.17
CA ASP A 331 -22.81 39.57 -43.14
C ASP A 331 -23.44 40.22 -44.40
N ASN A 332 -24.65 40.77 -44.26
CA ASN A 332 -25.29 41.52 -45.32
C ASN A 332 -26.06 42.74 -44.78
N GLU A 333 -25.61 43.91 -45.23
CA GLU A 333 -26.20 45.25 -45.10
C GLU A 333 -25.84 46.08 -43.85
N THR A 334 -24.72 46.80 -43.92
CA THR A 334 -24.62 48.28 -43.85
C THR A 334 -23.12 48.68 -43.89
N GLY A 335 -22.59 49.57 -44.72
CA GLY A 335 -23.14 50.45 -45.75
C GLY A 335 -22.00 51.19 -46.47
N ASP A 336 -22.31 51.62 -47.69
CA ASP A 336 -21.52 52.51 -48.54
C ASP A 336 -21.37 53.92 -47.93
N SER A 337 -20.14 54.44 -47.83
CA SER A 337 -19.82 55.83 -48.25
C SER A 337 -18.32 56.11 -48.26
N ASP A 338 -17.81 56.43 -49.44
CA ASP A 338 -16.64 57.25 -49.78
C ASP A 338 -16.06 58.13 -48.65
N SER A 339 -14.74 58.06 -48.41
CA SER A 339 -13.81 59.21 -48.44
C SER A 339 -12.36 58.85 -48.07
N GLU A 340 -11.48 58.78 -49.07
CA GLU A 340 -10.15 59.41 -49.01
C GLU A 340 -10.33 60.93 -49.29
N PRO A 341 -9.43 61.89 -48.90
CA PRO A 341 -7.96 61.76 -48.89
C PRO A 341 -7.18 62.54 -47.80
N ASP A 342 -5.86 62.29 -47.72
CA ASP A 342 -4.73 63.26 -47.60
C ASP A 342 -3.46 62.50 -47.14
N ALA A 343 -2.51 62.16 -48.04
CA ALA A 343 -1.24 62.86 -48.31
C ALA A 343 -0.34 63.07 -47.06
N GLU A 344 0.97 62.75 -46.96
CA GLU A 344 2.10 62.29 -47.78
C GLU A 344 3.32 62.19 -46.78
N PRO A 345 4.61 61.92 -47.12
CA PRO A 345 5.25 60.88 -47.95
C PRO A 345 6.57 60.32 -47.31
N ASP A 346 7.38 59.62 -48.12
CA ASP A 346 8.83 59.26 -47.99
C ASP A 346 9.18 58.01 -47.14
N ALA A 347 9.96 57.03 -47.59
CA ALA A 347 10.70 56.81 -48.83
C ALA A 347 11.09 55.31 -48.97
N GLU A 348 10.85 54.75 -50.15
CA GLU A 348 11.70 53.90 -51.01
C GLU A 348 12.73 52.85 -50.45
N PRO A 349 13.13 51.82 -51.24
CA PRO A 349 12.29 50.97 -52.09
C PRO A 349 12.83 49.50 -52.26
N GLU A 350 12.01 48.64 -52.88
CA GLU A 350 12.35 47.54 -53.83
C GLU A 350 13.11 46.29 -53.34
N THR A 351 12.54 45.11 -53.61
CA THR A 351 12.71 44.47 -54.94
C THR A 351 11.83 43.23 -55.05
N ASP A 352 11.00 43.25 -56.11
CA ASP A 352 10.78 42.21 -57.12
C ASP A 352 10.46 40.78 -56.64
N SER A 353 9.21 40.35 -56.85
CA SER A 353 8.75 39.66 -58.07
C SER A 353 8.74 38.15 -57.81
N ASP A 354 7.77 37.34 -58.18
CA ASP A 354 6.47 37.41 -58.83
C ASP A 354 5.82 36.09 -58.35
N SER A 355 4.53 36.04 -58.00
CA SER A 355 3.44 35.73 -58.95
C SER A 355 3.71 34.38 -59.65
N ASP A 356 2.84 33.39 -59.68
CA ASP A 356 1.39 33.25 -59.49
C ASP A 356 1.17 31.71 -59.44
N SER A 357 0.21 31.19 -58.67
CA SER A 357 -1.14 30.82 -59.17
C SER A 357 -1.07 29.77 -60.30
N ASP A 358 -1.84 28.70 -60.36
CA ASP A 358 -3.04 28.26 -59.70
C ASP A 358 -3.19 26.75 -59.98
N ASP A 359 -4.11 26.17 -59.22
CA ASP A 359 -5.15 25.26 -59.70
C ASP A 359 -4.92 23.74 -59.81
N ALA A 360 -5.76 23.10 -59.00
CA ALA A 360 -6.70 22.05 -59.38
C ALA A 360 -6.23 20.58 -59.28
N GLU A 361 -6.71 19.94 -58.22
CA GLU A 361 -7.11 18.53 -58.25
C GLU A 361 -8.14 18.28 -59.37
N PRO A 362 -8.25 17.03 -59.86
CA PRO A 362 -9.27 16.16 -59.23
C PRO A 362 -8.88 14.67 -59.14
N GLU A 363 -9.29 14.01 -58.05
CA GLU A 363 -9.63 12.58 -57.95
C GLU A 363 -10.80 12.22 -58.91
N PRO A 364 -11.28 10.96 -59.10
CA PRO A 364 -10.86 9.64 -58.59
C PRO A 364 -10.79 8.55 -59.70
N GLU A 365 -10.30 7.32 -59.43
CA GLU A 365 -10.77 6.11 -60.14
C GLU A 365 -10.55 4.82 -59.31
N THR A 366 -11.50 3.90 -59.45
CA THR A 366 -11.79 2.72 -58.65
C THR A 366 -11.23 1.39 -59.22
N ASP A 367 -11.11 0.41 -58.32
CA ASP A 367 -11.35 -1.05 -58.46
C ASP A 367 -10.33 -2.02 -59.12
N SER A 368 -9.81 -2.91 -58.25
CA SER A 368 -9.96 -4.40 -58.26
C SER A 368 -8.96 -5.35 -58.96
N ASP A 369 -8.74 -6.46 -58.22
CA ASP A 369 -8.28 -7.83 -58.56
C ASP A 369 -6.78 -8.10 -58.79
N SER A 370 -6.15 -9.24 -58.46
CA SER A 370 -6.34 -10.41 -57.57
C SER A 370 -5.13 -11.37 -57.80
N ASP A 371 -5.01 -12.44 -56.99
CA ASP A 371 -4.21 -13.69 -57.16
C ASP A 371 -2.73 -13.64 -56.65
N SER A 372 -2.26 -14.33 -55.60
CA SER A 372 -2.37 -15.71 -55.05
C SER A 372 -1.27 -16.69 -55.50
N ASP A 373 -0.91 -17.59 -54.55
CA ASP A 373 -0.22 -18.89 -54.68
C ASP A 373 1.35 -18.86 -54.70
N ASP A 374 2.11 -19.77 -54.08
CA ASP A 374 1.83 -20.96 -53.27
C ASP A 374 3.15 -21.50 -52.62
N ALA A 375 3.03 -22.01 -51.39
CA ALA A 375 3.50 -23.29 -50.80
C ALA A 375 4.93 -23.89 -51.04
N GLU A 376 5.71 -24.04 -49.93
CA GLU A 376 6.23 -25.28 -49.24
C GLU A 376 6.73 -26.55 -50.02
N PRO A 377 7.34 -27.64 -49.42
CA PRO A 377 7.71 -27.96 -48.01
C PRO A 377 9.06 -28.78 -47.78
N ASP A 378 9.28 -29.19 -46.51
CA ASP A 378 9.68 -30.55 -45.98
C ASP A 378 11.13 -30.94 -45.53
N VAL A 379 11.26 -31.17 -44.20
CA VAL A 379 11.69 -32.39 -43.42
C VAL A 379 13.19 -32.84 -43.28
N GLU A 380 13.72 -32.65 -42.05
CA GLU A 380 14.47 -33.54 -41.08
C GLU A 380 15.63 -34.53 -41.47
N PRO A 381 16.34 -35.24 -40.53
CA PRO A 381 17.04 -34.91 -39.25
C PRO A 381 18.45 -35.59 -39.09
N GLU A 382 19.01 -35.61 -37.85
CA GLU A 382 19.99 -36.57 -37.24
C GLU A 382 21.48 -36.12 -37.13
N THR A 383 22.10 -35.94 -35.94
CA THR A 383 22.62 -36.83 -34.84
C THR A 383 24.16 -36.86 -34.81
N ASP A 384 24.70 -36.80 -33.58
CA ASP A 384 25.83 -37.61 -33.05
C ASP A 384 27.32 -37.27 -33.29
N VAL A 385 28.00 -37.10 -32.13
CA VAL A 385 29.27 -37.72 -31.69
C VAL A 385 30.59 -36.91 -31.79
N GLU A 386 31.17 -36.69 -30.60
CA GLU A 386 32.56 -36.30 -30.24
C GLU A 386 33.64 -37.29 -30.77
N PRO A 387 34.96 -37.26 -30.44
CA PRO A 387 35.75 -36.39 -29.54
C PRO A 387 37.13 -35.99 -30.13
N GLU A 388 38.10 -35.70 -29.27
CA GLU A 388 39.57 -35.93 -29.34
C GLU A 388 40.24 -34.74 -28.58
N THR A 389 40.49 -34.82 -27.27
CA THR A 389 41.70 -35.33 -26.57
C THR A 389 43.04 -34.74 -27.03
N ASP A 390 43.71 -34.06 -26.07
CA ASP A 390 45.12 -34.25 -25.63
C ASP A 390 45.55 -32.93 -24.95
N SER A 391 45.62 -32.84 -23.61
CA SER A 391 46.66 -33.36 -22.69
C SER A 391 48.09 -32.92 -23.05
N ASP A 392 48.68 -32.11 -22.18
CA ASP A 392 50.07 -32.11 -21.68
C ASP A 392 50.22 -30.84 -20.81
N SER A 393 50.07 -30.87 -19.49
CA SER A 393 50.92 -31.45 -18.44
C SER A 393 52.32 -30.82 -18.29
N ASP A 394 52.66 -30.62 -17.02
CA ASP A 394 53.97 -30.39 -16.40
C ASP A 394 54.36 -28.90 -16.20
N SER A 395 54.09 -28.29 -15.03
CA SER A 395 54.53 -28.55 -13.64
C SER A 395 55.82 -27.82 -13.25
N ASP A 396 55.80 -27.38 -11.99
CA ASP A 396 56.90 -27.07 -11.07
C ASP A 396 57.05 -25.56 -10.77
N ASP A 397 56.41 -25.03 -9.73
CA ASP A 397 56.68 -25.20 -8.27
C ASP A 397 57.83 -24.28 -7.81
N ALA A 398 57.48 -23.24 -7.03
CA ALA A 398 58.24 -22.69 -5.90
C ALA A 398 57.77 -21.28 -5.52
N GLU A 399 57.02 -21.17 -4.42
CA GLU A 399 57.11 -20.07 -3.46
C GLU A 399 58.49 -20.08 -2.75
N PRO A 400 59.01 -18.98 -2.16
CA PRO A 400 58.26 -18.09 -1.25
C PRO A 400 58.65 -16.57 -1.21
N GLU A 401 57.77 -15.80 -0.57
CA GLU A 401 57.95 -14.47 0.08
C GLU A 401 59.24 -14.37 0.94
N PRO A 402 59.78 -13.19 1.38
CA PRO A 402 59.03 -11.99 1.76
C PRO A 402 59.70 -10.57 1.64
N GLU A 403 58.88 -9.53 1.89
CA GLU A 403 59.12 -8.13 2.35
C GLU A 403 60.30 -7.28 1.80
N THR A 404 60.00 -6.03 1.37
CA THR A 404 60.45 -4.79 2.05
C THR A 404 59.93 -3.53 1.35
N ASP A 405 59.51 -2.56 2.17
CA ASP A 405 59.30 -1.13 1.86
C ASP A 405 60.46 -0.49 1.08
N VAL A 406 60.13 0.52 0.26
CA VAL A 406 60.68 1.91 0.26
C VAL A 406 60.33 2.59 -1.07
N GLU A 407 59.79 3.80 -0.95
CA GLU A 407 59.42 4.77 -1.99
C GLU A 407 60.46 5.00 -3.11
N PRO A 408 60.02 5.61 -4.22
CA PRO A 408 60.62 6.92 -4.51
C PRO A 408 59.66 7.96 -5.08
N GLU A 409 59.74 9.16 -4.53
CA GLU A 409 59.51 10.43 -5.23
C GLU A 409 60.59 10.65 -6.30
N THR A 410 60.22 10.90 -7.56
CA THR A 410 60.83 11.92 -8.45
C THR A 410 60.01 12.13 -9.72
N ASP A 411 59.63 13.38 -9.94
CA ASP A 411 59.11 13.94 -11.20
C ASP A 411 60.02 13.71 -12.42
N SER A 412 59.43 13.44 -13.59
CA SER A 412 59.65 14.22 -14.83
C SER A 412 58.95 13.61 -16.06
N ASP A 413 57.93 14.33 -16.55
CA ASP A 413 57.50 14.61 -17.93
C ASP A 413 57.83 13.63 -19.07
N SER A 414 56.79 13.11 -19.73
CA SER A 414 56.71 13.12 -21.20
C SER A 414 55.28 12.97 -21.71
N ASP A 415 54.86 13.96 -22.49
CA ASP A 415 53.63 14.10 -23.27
C ASP A 415 53.20 12.85 -24.07
N SER A 416 51.89 12.59 -24.14
CA SER A 416 51.12 12.73 -25.39
C SER A 416 49.70 12.16 -25.26
N ASP A 417 48.71 13.06 -25.38
CA ASP A 417 47.46 12.93 -26.13
C ASP A 417 46.72 11.58 -26.07
N ASP A 418 45.78 11.49 -25.12
CA ASP A 418 44.38 11.05 -25.35
C ASP A 418 43.67 11.02 -23.99
N ALA A 419 43.24 12.20 -23.54
CA ALA A 419 42.26 12.32 -22.46
C ALA A 419 40.97 12.81 -23.10
N GLU A 420 40.03 11.89 -23.28
CA GLU A 420 38.61 12.23 -23.31
C GLU A 420 38.29 13.05 -22.06
N PRO A 421 37.41 14.06 -22.14
CA PRO A 421 37.13 14.89 -20.98
C PRO A 421 36.60 14.00 -19.85
N ASP A 422 37.22 14.11 -18.67
CA ASP A 422 36.67 13.66 -17.40
C ASP A 422 35.22 14.14 -17.33
N VAL A 423 34.29 13.23 -17.60
CA VAL A 423 32.91 13.36 -17.16
C VAL A 423 32.99 13.06 -15.68
N GLU A 424 33.05 14.12 -14.86
CA GLU A 424 32.78 13.97 -13.44
C GLU A 424 31.44 13.22 -13.31
N PRO A 425 31.32 12.23 -12.40
CA PRO A 425 30.05 11.53 -12.22
C PRO A 425 29.01 12.60 -11.89
N GLU A 426 27.99 12.71 -12.75
CA GLU A 426 26.81 13.54 -12.53
C GLU A 426 26.28 13.18 -11.14
N THR A 427 26.58 14.01 -10.14
CA THR A 427 25.90 13.91 -8.86
C THR A 427 24.47 14.31 -9.15
N ASP A 428 23.54 13.36 -9.17
CA ASP A 428 22.11 13.63 -9.25
C ASP A 428 21.72 14.51 -8.07
N VAL A 429 21.77 15.83 -8.28
CA VAL A 429 21.32 16.83 -7.31
C VAL A 429 19.81 16.84 -7.39
N GLU A 430 19.17 16.44 -6.29
CA GLU A 430 17.72 16.53 -6.10
C GLU A 430 17.20 17.91 -6.57
N PRO A 431 16.29 17.97 -7.56
CA PRO A 431 15.75 19.25 -7.99
C PRO A 431 14.91 19.85 -6.86
N THR A 432 15.26 21.07 -6.42
CA THR A 432 14.51 21.78 -5.39
C THR A 432 13.17 22.27 -5.95
N LEU A 433 12.11 21.50 -5.75
CA LEU A 433 10.74 21.90 -6.08
C LEU A 433 10.13 22.68 -4.91
N THR A 434 9.55 23.84 -5.19
CA THR A 434 8.75 24.58 -4.21
C THR A 434 7.41 23.88 -4.00
N PRO A 435 6.99 23.58 -2.76
CA PRO A 435 5.78 22.80 -2.51
C PRO A 435 4.54 23.54 -3.01
N PRO A 436 3.65 22.89 -3.78
CA PRO A 436 2.31 23.44 -4.01
C PRO A 436 1.52 23.47 -2.69
N SER A 437 0.74 24.52 -2.47
CA SER A 437 -0.30 24.54 -1.42
C SER A 437 -1.67 24.48 -2.12
N PRO A 438 -2.69 23.77 -1.61
CA PRO A 438 -2.86 23.22 -0.25
C PRO A 438 -2.44 21.74 -0.12
N ARG A 439 -2.21 21.31 1.13
CA ARG A 439 -1.84 19.94 1.54
C ARG A 439 -3.03 19.00 1.36
N ILE A 440 -3.12 18.32 0.23
CA ILE A 440 -4.00 17.15 0.08
C ILE A 440 -3.29 15.98 0.78
N ILE A 441 -3.97 15.37 1.73
CA ILE A 441 -3.46 14.29 2.59
C ILE A 441 -4.05 12.97 2.12
N ASN A 442 -3.19 11.96 1.92
CA ASN A 442 -3.52 10.59 1.51
C ASN A 442 -4.17 10.48 0.13
N GLN A 443 -3.34 10.48 -0.91
CA GLN A 443 -3.74 10.50 -2.31
C GLN A 443 -3.53 9.15 -2.99
N LEU A 444 -4.40 8.82 -3.96
CA LEU A 444 -4.09 7.82 -4.98
C LEU A 444 -3.74 8.56 -6.27
N ILE A 445 -2.48 8.52 -6.67
CA ILE A 445 -1.98 9.15 -7.90
C ILE A 445 -1.60 8.05 -8.88
N LEU A 446 -2.22 8.07 -10.05
CA LEU A 446 -1.97 7.11 -11.12
C LEU A 446 -1.48 7.86 -12.36
N GLY A 447 -0.32 7.45 -12.88
CA GLY A 447 0.19 7.85 -14.18
C GLY A 447 -0.76 7.44 -15.30
N VAL A 448 -0.56 8.00 -16.48
CA VAL A 448 -1.36 7.64 -17.66
C VAL A 448 -0.61 6.62 -18.52
N GLY A 449 0.71 6.46 -18.33
CA GLY A 449 1.53 5.42 -18.95
C GLY A 449 1.63 5.58 -20.47
N THR A 450 1.58 6.82 -20.96
CA THR A 450 1.66 7.13 -22.40
C THR A 450 2.89 7.95 -22.77
N GLU A 451 3.54 8.55 -21.79
CA GLU A 451 4.76 9.34 -21.92
C GLU A 451 5.53 9.35 -20.58
N PRO A 452 6.79 9.83 -20.53
CA PRO A 452 7.45 10.07 -19.25
C PRO A 452 6.73 11.13 -18.42
N GLU A 453 6.47 10.82 -17.16
CA GLU A 453 5.58 11.56 -16.27
C GLU A 453 6.30 12.01 -14.98
N THR A 454 5.88 13.15 -14.43
CA THR A 454 6.32 13.60 -13.10
C THR A 454 5.13 13.60 -12.17
N LEU A 455 5.09 12.64 -11.24
CA LEU A 455 4.02 12.46 -10.28
C LEU A 455 4.45 13.04 -8.93
N ILE A 456 3.58 13.87 -8.33
CA ILE A 456 3.90 14.57 -7.08
C ILE A 456 2.80 14.30 -6.06
N GLY A 457 3.15 13.50 -5.05
CA GLY A 457 2.40 13.33 -3.81
C GLY A 457 2.42 14.59 -2.96
N GLY A 458 1.39 14.74 -2.13
CA GLY A 458 1.30 15.79 -1.13
C GLY A 458 1.91 15.33 0.20
N ASP A 459 1.65 16.10 1.26
CA ASP A 459 1.88 15.60 2.61
C ASP A 459 0.77 14.60 2.96
N GLY A 460 1.08 13.39 3.45
CA GLY A 460 0.11 12.34 3.80
C GLY A 460 0.57 10.95 3.38
N HIS A 461 -0.22 9.92 3.68
CA HIS A 461 0.02 8.54 3.26
C HIS A 461 -0.46 8.34 1.82
N ASP A 462 0.38 8.67 0.84
CA ASP A 462 0.01 8.59 -0.57
C ASP A 462 0.35 7.22 -1.18
N THR A 463 -0.48 6.77 -2.13
CA THR A 463 -0.17 5.66 -3.04
C THR A 463 0.03 6.24 -4.45
N ILE A 464 1.21 6.05 -5.03
CA ILE A 464 1.56 6.61 -6.34
C ILE A 464 2.06 5.50 -7.26
N ALA A 465 1.54 5.42 -8.49
CA ALA A 465 1.97 4.45 -9.49
C ALA A 465 2.13 5.08 -10.88
N ALA A 466 3.29 4.94 -11.54
CA ALA A 466 3.62 5.64 -12.78
C ALA A 466 3.34 4.86 -14.09
N PHE A 467 3.38 3.52 -14.03
CA PHE A 467 3.04 2.56 -15.09
C PHE A 467 4.16 2.24 -16.08
N ASP A 468 4.21 2.89 -17.24
CA ASP A 468 5.20 2.61 -18.28
C ASP A 468 5.97 3.92 -18.53
N TYR A 469 7.21 3.82 -19.05
CA TYR A 469 8.16 4.92 -19.35
C TYR A 469 9.04 5.33 -18.16
N ASP A 470 10.10 6.12 -18.43
CA ASP A 470 11.05 6.57 -17.42
C ASP A 470 10.45 7.74 -16.61
N ASP A 471 9.84 7.44 -15.47
CA ASP A 471 9.05 8.38 -14.69
C ASP A 471 9.80 8.97 -13.49
N VAL A 472 9.25 10.05 -12.94
CA VAL A 472 9.75 10.68 -11.71
C VAL A 472 8.62 10.81 -10.69
N ILE A 473 8.77 10.17 -9.54
CA ILE A 473 7.81 10.21 -8.44
C ILE A 473 8.40 10.97 -7.24
N PHE A 474 7.70 12.00 -6.79
CA PHE A 474 8.01 12.73 -5.55
C PHE A 474 6.86 12.60 -4.55
N ALA A 475 7.01 11.80 -3.51
CA ALA A 475 6.17 11.92 -2.31
C ALA A 475 6.74 12.98 -1.35
N GLN A 476 5.91 13.46 -0.43
CA GLN A 476 6.31 14.44 0.60
C GLN A 476 6.34 13.80 1.99
N GLY A 477 5.67 14.38 2.99
CA GLY A 477 5.57 13.73 4.30
C GLY A 477 4.58 12.57 4.30
N GLY A 478 4.62 11.71 5.31
CA GLY A 478 3.69 10.58 5.53
C GLY A 478 4.26 9.24 5.06
N ASP A 479 3.59 8.14 5.41
CA ASP A 479 4.03 6.78 5.05
C ASP A 479 3.44 6.42 3.68
N ASN A 480 4.27 6.49 2.64
CA ASN A 480 3.84 6.38 1.25
C ASN A 480 4.10 5.00 0.64
N LEU A 481 3.35 4.67 -0.40
CA LEU A 481 3.52 3.48 -1.23
C LEU A 481 3.75 3.89 -2.68
N LEU A 482 4.97 3.70 -3.18
CA LEU A 482 5.38 4.15 -4.52
C LEU A 482 5.68 2.97 -5.45
N PHE A 483 5.18 3.03 -6.68
CA PHE A 483 5.43 2.04 -7.73
C PHE A 483 5.91 2.74 -9.02
N GLY A 484 7.15 2.50 -9.43
CA GLY A 484 7.66 2.92 -10.74
C GLY A 484 6.95 2.17 -11.86
N ASN A 485 7.02 0.83 -11.78
CA ASN A 485 6.49 -0.16 -12.71
C ASN A 485 7.42 -0.48 -13.89
N LYS A 486 7.27 0.07 -15.09
CA LYS A 486 8.20 -0.22 -16.20
C LYS A 486 8.90 1.04 -16.68
N GLY A 487 10.22 1.02 -16.70
CA GLY A 487 11.04 2.13 -17.16
C GLY A 487 12.15 2.39 -16.15
N ASN A 488 13.07 3.29 -16.48
CA ASN A 488 14.14 3.68 -15.56
C ASN A 488 13.62 4.82 -14.67
N ASP A 489 12.94 4.46 -13.60
CA ASP A 489 12.17 5.37 -12.77
C ASP A 489 13.03 6.03 -11.68
N ARG A 490 12.61 7.22 -11.24
CA ARG A 490 13.21 7.92 -10.10
C ARG A 490 12.17 8.15 -9.01
N LEU A 491 12.29 7.44 -7.89
CA LEU A 491 11.36 7.49 -6.77
C LEU A 491 11.99 8.21 -5.57
N TYR A 492 11.35 9.27 -5.09
CA TYR A 492 11.78 10.05 -3.93
C TYR A 492 10.64 10.09 -2.90
N SER A 493 10.80 9.40 -1.76
CA SER A 493 9.70 9.27 -0.79
C SER A 493 9.67 10.35 0.29
N ARG A 494 10.84 10.89 0.68
CA ARG A 494 11.02 11.90 1.73
C ARG A 494 10.58 11.43 3.13
N ASP A 495 9.80 12.22 3.86
CA ASP A 495 9.64 12.08 5.31
C ASP A 495 8.54 11.06 5.63
N GLY A 496 8.87 9.89 6.15
CA GLY A 496 7.90 8.91 6.62
C GLY A 496 8.46 7.50 6.57
N ASP A 497 7.64 6.52 6.99
CA ASP A 497 7.99 5.10 6.89
C ASP A 497 7.45 4.56 5.56
N ASP A 498 8.23 4.72 4.48
CA ASP A 498 7.75 4.49 3.12
C ASP A 498 8.01 3.08 2.59
N THR A 499 7.28 2.70 1.53
CA THR A 499 7.53 1.50 0.74
C THR A 499 7.68 1.86 -0.75
N LEU A 500 8.83 1.52 -1.33
CA LEU A 500 9.19 1.85 -2.71
C LEU A 500 9.44 0.58 -3.52
N PHE A 501 8.75 0.46 -4.65
CA PHE A 501 8.94 -0.57 -5.67
C PHE A 501 9.37 0.08 -6.98
N GLY A 502 10.58 -0.21 -7.45
CA GLY A 502 11.11 0.25 -8.74
C GLY A 502 10.31 -0.37 -9.88
N GLY A 503 10.50 -1.67 -10.09
CA GLY A 503 9.68 -2.45 -11.00
C GLY A 503 10.52 -3.19 -12.04
N GLN A 504 10.47 -2.76 -13.29
CA GLN A 504 11.26 -3.29 -14.40
C GLN A 504 12.16 -2.19 -14.93
N ASP A 505 13.37 -2.59 -15.34
CA ASP A 505 14.46 -1.74 -15.82
C ASP A 505 15.24 -1.07 -14.67
N ASP A 506 16.23 -0.22 -14.97
CA ASP A 506 17.22 0.22 -13.98
C ASP A 506 16.72 1.47 -13.21
N ASP A 507 16.29 1.29 -11.97
CA ASP A 507 15.63 2.33 -11.17
C ASP A 507 16.55 3.07 -10.18
N LEU A 508 16.13 4.27 -9.77
CA LEU A 508 16.70 5.04 -8.66
C LEU A 508 15.66 5.23 -7.56
N LEU A 509 15.85 4.59 -6.41
CA LEU A 509 14.97 4.71 -5.25
C LEU A 509 15.69 5.43 -4.11
N ILE A 510 15.12 6.53 -3.65
CA ILE A 510 15.64 7.34 -2.55
C ILE A 510 14.55 7.51 -1.48
N GLY A 511 14.77 6.83 -0.35
CA GLY A 511 14.03 7.01 0.88
C GLY A 511 14.37 8.32 1.59
N GLY A 512 13.80 8.55 2.76
CA GLY A 512 14.15 9.68 3.62
C GLY A 512 14.43 9.28 5.07
N PRO A 513 14.11 10.13 6.07
CA PRO A 513 14.57 9.91 7.43
C PRO A 513 13.88 8.77 8.21
N GLY A 514 12.74 8.25 7.74
CA GLY A 514 11.97 7.18 8.40
C GLY A 514 12.39 5.76 7.98
N ASP A 515 11.74 4.76 8.56
CA ASP A 515 12.02 3.34 8.34
C ASP A 515 11.45 2.91 6.98
N THR A 516 12.30 2.77 5.96
CA THR A 516 11.87 2.58 4.57
C THR A 516 12.06 1.13 4.10
N VAL A 517 11.08 0.59 3.36
CA VAL A 517 11.20 -0.67 2.61
C VAL A 517 11.48 -0.34 1.14
N LEU A 518 12.59 -0.86 0.58
CA LEU A 518 13.00 -0.61 -0.80
C LEU A 518 13.17 -1.92 -1.56
N SER A 519 12.54 -2.02 -2.72
CA SER A 519 12.72 -3.11 -3.67
C SER A 519 12.90 -2.53 -5.07
N GLY A 520 14.09 -2.70 -5.65
CA GLY A 520 14.33 -2.33 -7.06
C GLY A 520 13.58 -3.25 -8.03
N ASP A 521 13.27 -4.47 -7.59
CA ASP A 521 12.64 -5.52 -8.39
C ASP A 521 13.52 -6.05 -9.52
N PHE A 522 13.20 -5.79 -10.79
CA PHE A 522 13.93 -6.30 -11.95
C PHE A 522 14.75 -5.18 -12.60
N GLY A 523 16.06 -5.19 -12.39
CA GLY A 523 16.90 -4.13 -12.95
C GLY A 523 18.26 -4.11 -12.28
N ASN A 524 19.14 -3.18 -12.61
CA ASN A 524 20.30 -2.86 -11.80
C ASN A 524 20.03 -1.55 -11.08
N ASP A 525 19.40 -1.67 -9.92
CA ASP A 525 18.79 -0.52 -9.26
C ASP A 525 19.78 0.19 -8.34
N THR A 526 19.61 1.49 -8.15
CA THR A 526 20.34 2.26 -7.14
C THR A 526 19.39 2.59 -5.99
N LEU A 527 19.67 2.05 -4.81
CA LEU A 527 18.82 2.15 -3.63
C LEU A 527 19.52 2.95 -2.52
N THR A 528 18.83 3.95 -1.99
CA THR A 528 19.31 4.77 -0.86
C THR A 528 18.21 4.81 0.20
N GLY A 529 18.46 4.28 1.39
CA GLY A 529 17.44 4.18 2.44
C GLY A 529 17.26 5.48 3.23
N GLY A 530 18.33 6.24 3.43
CA GLY A 530 18.36 7.48 4.19
C GLY A 530 18.52 7.28 5.70
N GLY A 531 17.60 7.84 6.47
CA GLY A 531 17.54 7.68 7.93
C GLY A 531 16.99 6.30 8.33
N GLY A 532 16.29 6.20 9.46
CA GLY A 532 15.54 4.99 9.84
C GLY A 532 16.29 3.65 9.93
N ASN A 533 15.54 2.58 10.16
CA ASN A 533 15.96 1.19 10.02
C ASN A 533 15.36 0.64 8.73
N ASN A 534 16.17 0.58 7.68
CA ASN A 534 15.65 0.28 6.35
C ASN A 534 15.68 -1.22 6.04
N LEU A 535 14.76 -1.67 5.20
CA LEU A 535 14.73 -3.01 4.64
C LEU A 535 14.96 -2.96 3.13
N PHE A 536 16.11 -3.42 2.68
CA PHE A 536 16.42 -3.54 1.25
C PHE A 536 16.12 -4.96 0.78
N ILE A 537 15.13 -5.11 -0.11
CA ILE A 537 14.69 -6.40 -0.61
C ILE A 537 15.58 -6.83 -1.78
N LEU A 538 16.21 -7.99 -1.63
CA LEU A 538 17.04 -8.63 -2.64
C LEU A 538 16.25 -9.74 -3.34
N ARG A 539 16.42 -9.82 -4.66
CA ARG A 539 15.86 -10.88 -5.51
C ARG A 539 16.98 -11.73 -6.12
N PRO A 540 16.72 -13.02 -6.43
CA PRO A 540 17.71 -13.88 -7.07
C PRO A 540 17.87 -13.63 -8.59
N GLU A 541 16.83 -13.09 -9.25
CA GLU A 541 16.73 -13.05 -10.71
C GLU A 541 17.34 -11.79 -11.31
N GLY A 542 18.49 -11.93 -11.98
CA GLY A 542 19.00 -10.96 -12.95
C GLY A 542 19.56 -9.63 -12.42
N SER A 543 19.08 -9.13 -11.29
CA SER A 543 19.45 -7.80 -10.77
C SER A 543 20.86 -7.73 -10.17
N HIS A 544 21.54 -6.60 -10.33
CA HIS A 544 22.74 -6.24 -9.58
C HIS A 544 22.52 -4.87 -8.96
N ASP A 545 21.92 -4.87 -7.78
CA ASP A 545 21.52 -3.64 -7.10
C ASP A 545 22.73 -2.97 -6.43
N ARG A 546 22.67 -1.65 -6.32
CA ARG A 546 23.65 -0.83 -5.62
C ARG A 546 22.97 -0.11 -4.47
N ILE A 547 23.29 -0.54 -3.25
CA ILE A 547 22.81 0.07 -2.02
C ILE A 547 23.87 1.04 -1.50
N THR A 548 23.54 2.33 -1.47
CA THR A 548 24.53 3.41 -1.32
C THR A 548 24.88 3.73 0.13
N ASP A 549 23.99 3.44 1.09
CA ASP A 549 24.08 3.92 2.47
C ASP A 549 23.77 2.88 3.55
N PHE A 550 23.87 1.59 3.21
CA PHE A 550 23.57 0.49 4.12
C PHE A 550 24.28 0.62 5.47
N ASN A 551 23.50 0.73 6.55
CA ASN A 551 23.99 0.76 7.91
C ASN A 551 23.81 -0.61 8.59
N PRO A 552 24.88 -1.38 8.81
CA PRO A 552 24.79 -2.72 9.38
C PRO A 552 24.24 -2.79 10.80
N ASP A 553 24.26 -1.70 11.57
CA ASP A 553 23.73 -1.68 12.94
C ASP A 553 22.20 -1.49 12.96
N ARG A 554 21.61 -0.93 11.90
CA ARG A 554 20.19 -0.56 11.83
C ARG A 554 19.43 -1.31 10.75
N ASP A 555 19.99 -1.33 9.54
CA ASP A 555 19.31 -1.81 8.33
C ASP A 555 19.33 -3.33 8.21
N ARG A 556 18.45 -3.84 7.34
CA ARG A 556 18.25 -5.26 7.06
C ARG A 556 18.18 -5.51 5.57
N LEU A 557 18.58 -6.72 5.18
CA LEU A 557 18.43 -7.26 3.83
C LEU A 557 17.26 -8.24 3.84
N GLY A 558 16.21 -7.92 3.10
CA GLY A 558 15.09 -8.80 2.83
C GLY A 558 15.47 -9.82 1.78
N LEU A 559 15.23 -11.10 2.04
CA LEU A 559 15.53 -12.19 1.10
C LEU A 559 14.22 -12.74 0.56
N SER A 560 13.90 -12.39 -0.69
CA SER A 560 12.66 -12.81 -1.36
C SER A 560 12.85 -14.06 -2.23
N HIS A 561 11.77 -14.57 -2.82
CA HIS A 561 11.74 -15.72 -3.73
C HIS A 561 12.36 -16.98 -3.13
N GLY A 562 12.05 -17.23 -1.85
CA GLY A 562 12.54 -18.39 -1.11
C GLY A 562 14.02 -18.36 -0.75
N LEU A 563 14.72 -17.23 -0.97
CA LEU A 563 16.10 -17.06 -0.53
C LEU A 563 16.23 -17.12 0.99
N THR A 564 17.32 -17.75 1.43
CA THR A 564 17.69 -17.84 2.84
C THR A 564 19.09 -17.27 3.05
N PRO A 565 19.45 -16.90 4.29
CA PRO A 565 20.79 -16.41 4.58
C PRO A 565 21.91 -17.40 4.23
N ALA A 566 21.59 -18.69 4.06
CA ALA A 566 22.55 -19.71 3.66
C ALA A 566 22.88 -19.66 2.16
N ASP A 567 22.02 -19.06 1.35
CA ASP A 567 22.19 -18.96 -0.11
C ASP A 567 23.07 -17.75 -0.49
N LEU A 568 23.28 -16.82 0.45
CA LEU A 568 24.09 -15.63 0.25
C LEU A 568 25.53 -15.85 0.71
N THR A 569 26.45 -15.38 -0.12
CA THR A 569 27.85 -15.19 0.24
C THR A 569 28.23 -13.74 -0.03
N TRP A 570 29.24 -13.22 0.67
CA TRP A 570 29.70 -11.85 0.43
C TRP A 570 31.21 -11.74 0.55
N THR A 571 31.78 -10.82 -0.22
CA THR A 571 33.22 -10.57 -0.26
C THR A 571 33.50 -9.07 -0.21
N GLN A 572 34.59 -8.68 0.43
CA GLN A 572 35.08 -7.30 0.37
C GLN A 572 35.66 -7.02 -1.03
N GLN A 573 35.23 -5.93 -1.66
CA GLN A 573 35.76 -5.41 -2.91
C GLN A 573 36.07 -3.91 -2.72
N GLY A 574 37.36 -3.58 -2.58
CA GLY A 574 37.77 -2.21 -2.22
C GLY A 574 37.16 -1.77 -0.88
N ASN A 575 36.45 -0.63 -0.87
CA ASN A 575 35.70 -0.11 0.26
C ASN A 575 34.27 -0.64 0.38
N HIS A 576 33.80 -1.48 -0.55
CA HIS A 576 32.41 -1.96 -0.63
C HIS A 576 32.31 -3.47 -0.33
N SER A 577 31.12 -3.92 0.05
CA SER A 577 30.80 -5.34 0.18
C SER A 577 29.98 -5.79 -1.01
N GLN A 578 30.38 -6.87 -1.66
CA GLN A 578 29.62 -7.44 -2.77
C GLN A 578 28.98 -8.76 -2.35
N LEU A 579 27.69 -8.90 -2.64
CA LEU A 579 26.85 -10.04 -2.29
C LEU A 579 26.64 -10.92 -3.51
N TYR A 580 26.64 -12.23 -3.29
CA TYR A 580 26.58 -13.25 -4.32
C TYR A 580 25.60 -14.35 -3.97
N ILE A 581 24.91 -14.85 -5.00
CA ILE A 581 24.11 -16.08 -4.99
C ILE A 581 24.67 -16.98 -6.09
N ASP A 582 25.00 -18.23 -5.75
CA ASP A 582 25.59 -19.21 -6.68
C ASP A 582 26.78 -18.66 -7.51
N GLY A 583 27.55 -17.73 -6.93
CA GLY A 583 28.70 -17.09 -7.58
C GLY A 583 28.37 -15.93 -8.52
N ARG A 584 27.09 -15.58 -8.72
CA ARG A 584 26.65 -14.37 -9.41
C ARG A 584 26.51 -13.22 -8.41
N ALA A 585 27.08 -12.06 -8.72
CA ALA A 585 26.86 -10.85 -7.92
C ALA A 585 25.40 -10.40 -8.05
N ILE A 586 24.77 -10.08 -6.93
CA ILE A 586 23.36 -9.65 -6.86
C ILE A 586 23.19 -8.27 -6.22
N ALA A 587 24.14 -7.85 -5.38
CA ALA A 587 24.09 -6.53 -4.78
C ALA A 587 25.48 -6.03 -4.40
N THR A 588 25.66 -4.72 -4.42
CA THR A 588 26.82 -4.01 -3.88
C THR A 588 26.36 -3.09 -2.77
N LEU A 589 26.89 -3.31 -1.56
CA LEU A 589 26.72 -2.41 -0.42
C LEU A 589 27.91 -1.46 -0.42
N GLU A 590 27.66 -0.23 -0.83
CA GLU A 590 28.68 0.80 -0.85
C GLU A 590 29.14 1.14 0.57
N ASN A 591 30.41 1.52 0.66
CA ASN A 591 31.14 1.87 1.88
C ASN A 591 30.96 0.92 3.08
N THR A 592 30.54 -0.32 2.83
CA THR A 592 30.23 -1.31 3.86
C THR A 592 31.36 -2.34 3.97
N ASN A 593 31.80 -2.64 5.20
CA ASN A 593 32.83 -3.64 5.46
C ASN A 593 32.22 -5.05 5.55
N ALA A 594 32.68 -5.99 4.74
CA ALA A 594 32.13 -7.34 4.65
C ALA A 594 32.20 -8.13 5.98
N ASN A 595 33.12 -7.78 6.88
CA ASN A 595 33.29 -8.49 8.16
C ASN A 595 32.22 -8.15 9.20
N VAL A 596 31.44 -7.09 9.00
CA VAL A 596 30.34 -6.71 9.92
C VAL A 596 29.00 -7.30 9.47
N LEU A 597 28.96 -7.88 8.27
CA LEU A 597 27.79 -8.56 7.74
C LEU A 597 27.65 -9.95 8.36
N ASN A 598 26.43 -10.30 8.75
CA ASN A 598 26.08 -11.59 9.30
C ASN A 598 24.58 -11.89 9.14
N SER A 599 24.18 -13.14 9.38
CA SER A 599 22.82 -13.61 9.15
C SER A 599 21.74 -12.91 9.97
N SER A 600 22.06 -12.23 11.09
CA SER A 600 21.04 -11.49 11.84
C SER A 600 20.55 -10.23 11.13
N GLN A 601 21.28 -9.76 10.11
CA GLN A 601 20.89 -8.63 9.27
C GLN A 601 20.04 -9.08 8.08
N MET A 602 19.80 -10.38 7.93
CA MET A 602 19.10 -10.95 6.78
C MET A 602 17.77 -11.56 7.22
N LEU A 603 16.70 -11.17 6.56
CA LEU A 603 15.34 -11.58 6.89
C LEU A 603 14.74 -12.34 5.70
N PRO A 604 14.52 -13.66 5.80
CA PRO A 604 13.70 -14.38 4.83
C PRO A 604 12.30 -13.78 4.78
N ILE A 605 11.91 -13.29 3.61
CA ILE A 605 10.57 -12.80 3.34
C ILE A 605 9.74 -14.02 2.92
N ARG A 606 8.62 -14.25 3.61
CA ARG A 606 7.64 -15.31 3.28
C ARG A 606 6.28 -14.66 3.03
N TYR A 607 6.21 -13.84 2.00
CA TYR A 607 4.97 -13.20 1.59
C TYR A 607 4.58 -13.70 0.20
N PRO A 608 3.36 -14.25 0.01
CA PRO A 608 2.91 -14.82 -1.27
C PRO A 608 2.67 -13.78 -2.40
N GLY A 609 3.02 -12.51 -2.19
CA GLY A 609 2.94 -11.44 -3.19
C GLY A 609 4.30 -10.82 -3.58
N LEU A 610 5.40 -11.28 -2.96
CA LEU A 610 6.78 -10.89 -3.28
C LEU A 610 7.66 -12.11 -3.66
N ASP A 611 7.03 -13.28 -3.80
CA ASP A 611 7.62 -14.57 -4.18
C ASP A 611 7.06 -15.05 -5.53
#